data_AF-A0A7V9RJH2-F1
#
_entry.id   AF-A0A7V9RJH2-F1
#
_cell.length_a   1.000
_cell.length_b   1.000
_cell.length_c   1.000
_cell.angle_alpha   90.00
_cell.angle_beta   90.00
_cell.angle_gamma   90.00
#
_symmetry.space_group_name_H-M   'P 1'
#
loop_
_entity.id
_entity.type
_entity.pdbx_description
1 polymer ?
#
loop_
_entity_poly.entity_id
_entity_poly.type
_entity_poly.pdbx_seq_one_letter_code
_entity_poly.pdbx_strand_id
1 'polypeptide(L)' 'MPRTHLINEQLNALAGTLGQRSEVILQAWRAAADSDARLTTGNSLPQSQFNDHVPHVLQSFGRKLRSWPNDVS' A
#
# COMPACT_ATOMS: atom_id res chain seq x y z
N MET A 1 -22.75 -15.66 -12.96
CA MET A 1 -21.30 -15.36 -13.05
C MET A 1 -20.62 -15.58 -11.69
N PRO A 2 -20.33 -16.83 -11.28
CA PRO A 2 -19.79 -17.12 -9.95
C PRO A 2 -18.30 -16.77 -9.79
N ARG A 3 -17.51 -16.81 -10.87
CA ARG A 3 -16.06 -16.51 -10.83
C ARG A 3 -15.76 -15.06 -10.47
N THR A 4 -16.50 -14.10 -11.02
CA THR A 4 -16.32 -12.66 -10.72
C THR A 4 -16.64 -12.34 -9.26
N HIS A 5 -17.66 -13.00 -8.70
CA HIS A 5 -18.02 -12.84 -7.29
C HIS A 5 -16.89 -13.32 -6.37
N LEU A 6 -16.33 -14.49 -6.64
CA LEU A 6 -15.21 -15.05 -5.88
C LEU A 6 -13.97 -14.14 -5.94
N ILE A 7 -13.66 -13.58 -7.11
CA ILE A 7 -12.53 -12.65 -7.25
C ILE A 7 -12.76 -11.39 -6.42
N ASN A 8 -13.96 -10.81 -6.44
CA ASN A 8 -14.30 -9.63 -5.64
C ASN A 8 -14.19 -9.91 -4.14
N GLU A 9 -14.64 -11.08 -3.67
CA GLU A 9 -14.50 -11.50 -2.28
C GLU A 9 -13.03 -11.62 -1.86
N GLN A 10 -12.19 -12.23 -2.72
CA GLN A 10 -10.75 -12.37 -2.46
C GLN A 10 -10.04 -11.01 -2.42
N LEU A 11 -10.37 -10.09 -3.33
CA LEU A 11 -9.80 -8.74 -3.35
C LEU A 11 -10.23 -7.92 -2.13
N ASN A 12 -11.49 -8.06 -1.70
CA ASN A 12 -11.98 -7.44 -0.46
C ASN A 12 -11.27 -8.00 0.79
N ALA A 13 -11.08 -9.32 0.85
CA ALA A 13 -10.35 -9.97 1.94
C ALA A 13 -8.88 -9.51 1.98
N LEU A 14 -8.24 -9.37 0.81
CA LEU A 14 -6.90 -8.84 0.69
C LEU A 14 -6.84 -7.38 1.17
N ALA A 15 -7.77 -6.53 0.74
CA ALA A 15 -7.85 -5.14 1.19
C ALA A 15 -8.06 -5.02 2.71
N GLY A 16 -8.87 -5.91 3.29
CA GLY A 16 -9.04 -6.02 4.75
C GLY A 16 -7.74 -6.38 5.45
N THR A 17 -7.03 -7.41 4.96
CA THR A 17 -5.75 -7.87 5.51
C THR A 17 -4.67 -6.78 5.42
N LEU A 18 -4.59 -6.07 4.29
CA LEU A 18 -3.66 -4.96 4.10
C LEU A 18 -3.96 -3.79 5.05
N GLY A 19 -5.24 -3.51 5.30
CA GLY A 19 -5.65 -2.50 6.29
C GLY A 19 -5.21 -2.87 7.71
N GLN A 20 -5.48 -4.11 8.13
CA GLN A 20 -5.10 -4.62 9.46
C GLN A 20 -3.59 -4.66 9.68
N ARG A 21 -2.82 -4.97 8.63
CA ARG A 21 -1.35 -5.05 8.68
C ARG A 21 -0.64 -3.77 8.30
N SER A 22 -1.39 -2.69 8.06
CA SER A 22 -0.84 -1.45 7.52
C SER A 22 0.28 -0.89 8.38
N GLU A 23 0.11 -0.81 9.69
CA GLU A 23 1.13 -0.31 10.60
C GLU A 23 2.42 -1.14 10.57
N VAL A 24 2.31 -2.48 10.53
CA VAL A 24 3.47 -3.38 10.47
C VAL A 24 4.21 -3.23 9.13
N ILE A 25 3.47 -3.12 8.02
CA ILE A 25 4.04 -2.88 6.69
C ILE A 25 4.78 -1.54 6.66
N LEU A 26 4.18 -0.50 7.24
CA LEU A 26 4.78 0.84 7.33
C LEU A 26 6.04 0.85 8.20
N GLN A 27 6.03 0.13 9.33
CA GLN A 27 7.22 0.00 10.18
C GLN A 27 8.35 -0.74 9.47
N ALA A 28 8.06 -1.86 8.80
CA ALA A 28 9.04 -2.62 8.04
C ALA A 28 9.64 -1.79 6.89
N TRP A 29 8.80 -0.98 6.22
CA TRP A 29 9.28 -0.06 5.19
C TRP A 29 10.20 1.00 5.78
N ARG A 30 9.79 1.70 6.86
CA ARG A 30 10.64 2.72 7.51
C ARG A 30 12.00 2.15 7.90
N ALA A 31 12.02 0.97 8.53
CA ALA A 31 13.26 0.31 8.90
C ALA A 31 14.16 -0.02 7.69
N ALA A 32 13.57 -0.47 6.58
CA ALA A 32 14.31 -0.72 5.34
C ALA A 32 14.84 0.57 4.71
N ALA A 33 14.05 1.65 4.71
CA ALA A 33 14.45 2.95 4.19
C ALA A 33 15.57 3.59 5.02
N ASP A 34 15.48 3.49 6.35
CA ASP A 34 16.53 3.96 7.27
C ASP A 34 17.84 3.19 7.09
N SER A 35 17.76 1.93 6.65
CA SER A 35 18.92 1.07 6.41
C SER A 35 19.57 1.27 5.03
N ASP A 36 18.91 1.97 4.10
CA ASP A 36 19.42 2.20 2.75
C ASP A 36 20.04 3.61 2.61
N ALA A 37 21.37 3.64 2.68
CA ALA A 37 22.16 4.86 2.54
C ALA A 37 21.96 5.59 1.19
N ARG A 38 21.43 4.92 0.16
CA ARG A 38 21.16 5.53 -1.15
C ARG A 38 19.86 6.33 -1.17
N LEU A 39 18.91 5.98 -0.30
CA LEU A 39 17.65 6.71 -0.12
C LEU A 39 17.79 7.92 0.82
N THR A 40 18.87 7.97 1.62
CA THR A 40 19.17 9.08 2.53
C THR A 40 20.15 10.11 1.93
N THR A 41 20.79 9.82 0.79
CA THR A 41 21.69 10.75 0.10
C THR A 41 20.96 11.66 -0.90
N GLY A 42 20.74 12.93 -0.49
CA GLY A 42 20.81 14.18 -1.28
C GLY A 42 19.93 14.41 -2.53
N ASN A 43 19.52 13.38 -3.27
CA ASN A 43 18.81 13.48 -4.55
C ASN A 43 17.48 12.71 -4.57
N SER A 44 17.09 12.12 -3.44
CA SER A 44 15.79 11.48 -3.20
C SER A 44 14.87 12.44 -2.43
N LEU A 45 13.54 12.26 -2.51
CA LEU A 45 12.58 13.00 -1.68
C LEU A 45 13.09 13.04 -0.22
N PRO A 46 12.91 14.15 0.51
CA PRO A 46 13.20 14.18 1.94
C PRO A 46 12.60 12.94 2.59
N GLN A 47 13.39 12.22 3.39
CA GLN A 47 12.98 10.97 4.06
C GLN A 47 11.62 11.11 4.77
N SER A 48 11.33 12.30 5.33
CA SER A 48 10.01 12.67 5.86
C SER A 48 8.90 12.63 4.81
N GLN A 49 9.09 13.29 3.68
CA GLN A 49 8.10 13.35 2.59
C GLN A 49 7.85 11.98 1.94
N PHE A 50 8.88 11.13 1.85
CA PHE A 50 8.73 9.74 1.43
C PHE A 50 7.93 8.94 2.47
N ASN A 51 8.29 9.02 3.74
CA ASN A 51 7.58 8.35 4.85
C ASN A 51 6.13 8.81 5.00
N ASP A 52 5.83 10.07 4.64
CA ASP A 52 4.49 10.65 4.67
C ASP A 52 3.64 10.17 3.49
N HIS A 53 4.23 9.91 2.32
CA HIS A 53 3.49 9.51 1.11
C HIS A 53 3.13 8.02 1.07
N VAL A 54 3.98 7.18 1.63
CA VAL A 54 3.81 5.73 1.66
C VAL A 54 2.48 5.25 2.30
N PRO A 55 2.03 5.79 3.45
CA PRO A 55 0.72 5.49 4.02
C PRO A 55 -0.43 5.77 3.04
N HIS A 56 -0.34 6.88 2.30
CA HIS A 56 -1.36 7.26 1.32
C HIS A 56 -1.40 6.29 0.13
N VAL A 57 -0.24 5.79 -0.32
CA VAL A 57 -0.16 4.78 -1.38
C VAL A 57 -0.83 3.48 -0.94
N LEU A 58 -0.50 2.97 0.26
CA LEU A 58 -1.08 1.74 0.78
C LEU A 58 -2.60 1.84 0.97
N GLN A 59 -3.07 2.99 1.47
CA GLN A 59 -4.50 3.25 1.62
C GLN A 59 -5.22 3.34 0.27
N SER A 60 -4.59 3.98 -0.73
CA SER A 60 -5.15 4.11 -2.08
C SER A 60 -5.23 2.76 -2.78
N PHE A 61 -4.20 1.92 -2.61
CA PHE A 61 -4.20 0.55 -3.12
C PHE A 61 -5.33 -0.29 -2.51
N GLY A 62 -5.49 -0.24 -1.17
CA GLY A 62 -6.60 -0.91 -0.49
C GLY A 62 -7.99 -0.44 -0.94
N ARG A 63 -8.14 0.84 -1.31
CA ARG A 63 -9.38 1.38 -1.89
C ARG A 63 -9.63 0.82 -3.29
N LYS A 64 -8.61 0.80 -4.16
CA LYS A 64 -8.71 0.24 -5.52
C LYS A 64 -9.07 -1.24 -5.53
N LEU A 65 -8.52 -2.03 -4.61
CA LEU A 65 -8.86 -3.44 -4.47
C LEU A 65 -10.35 -3.66 -4.14
N ARG A 66 -10.97 -2.74 -3.38
CA ARG A 66 -12.39 -2.83 -3.02
C ARG A 66 -13.34 -2.33 -4.11
N SER A 67 -12.89 -1.42 -4.97
CA SER A 67 -13.70 -0.88 -6.07
C SER A 67 -13.58 -1.69 -7.37
N TRP A 68 -12.63 -2.62 -7.45
CA TRP A 68 -12.47 -3.50 -8.61
C TRP A 68 -13.70 -4.41 -8.83
N PRO A 69 -14.14 -4.66 -10.08
CA PRO A 69 -13.60 -4.19 -11.36
C PRO A 69 -14.15 -2.84 -11.83
N ASN A 70 -15.00 -2.19 -11.04
CA ASN A 70 -15.71 -0.97 -11.42
C ASN A 70 -14.79 0.27 -11.52
N ASP A 71 -13.52 0.15 -11.11
CA ASP A 71 -12.47 1.14 -11.30
C ASP A 71 -11.92 1.05 -12.74
N VAL A 72 -12.68 1.55 -13.70
CA VAL A 72 -12.21 1.89 -15.05
C VAL A 72 -11.76 3.35 -15.02
N SER A 73 -10.47 3.58 -14.76
CA SER A 73 -9.84 4.86 -15.14
C SER A 73 -9.65 4.92 -16.65
#